data_AF-A0A1G8G141-F1
#
_entry.id   AF-A0A1G8G141-F1
#
_cell.length_a   1.000
_cell.length_b   1.000
_cell.length_c   1.000
_cell.angle_alpha   90.00
_cell.angle_beta   90.00
_cell.angle_gamma   90.00
#
_symmetry.space_group_name_H-M   'P 1'
#
loop_
_entity.id
_entity.type
_entity.pdbx_description
1 polymer ?
#
loop_
_entity_poly.entity_id
_entity_poly.type
_entity_poly.pdbx_seq_one_letter_code
_entity_poly.pdbx_strand_id
1 'polypeptide(L)'
;MTLYMRLLSGEPQGLPQGRPSQVDLLDGTARRVGCAHWPDDTLAELAGWHPVVAEYDPRLVVATGGGTWDAESGLVTPATSPIPDLRERLCAEVDAAAEAARNRYLTPGSGQALTYQRKEAAARACLSAHSESNPPDPADWPMLACDIPSQAGSVLGAAQTIIANADAWEAVAAQIEAIRLAAKTAIRAAVTDAEALAIPAGLEWP
;
A
#
# COMPACT_ATOMS: atom_id res chain seq x y z
N MET A 1 18.85 7.91 -41.70
CA MET A 1 19.16 7.54 -40.30
C MET A 1 18.67 6.12 -40.10
N THR A 2 19.54 5.18 -39.74
CA THR A 2 19.20 3.75 -39.66
C THR A 2 18.84 3.41 -38.22
N LEU A 3 17.61 2.94 -37.97
CA LEU A 3 17.16 2.50 -36.65
C LEU A 3 17.21 0.97 -36.53
N TYR A 4 17.52 0.47 -35.33
CA TYR A 4 17.52 -0.95 -34.97
C TYR A 4 16.50 -1.18 -33.83
N MET A 5 15.69 -2.25 -33.87
CA MET A 5 14.73 -2.61 -32.81
C MET A 5 14.99 -4.00 -32.19
N ARG A 6 14.81 -4.16 -30.87
CA ARG A 6 14.81 -5.46 -30.16
C ARG A 6 13.39 -5.89 -29.78
N LEU A 7 13.01 -7.14 -30.10
CA LEU A 7 11.77 -7.75 -29.59
C LEU A 7 12.04 -8.45 -28.24
N LEU A 8 11.35 -8.03 -27.17
CA LEU A 8 11.35 -8.74 -25.89
C LEU A 8 10.29 -9.85 -25.91
N SER A 9 10.72 -11.09 -26.17
CA SER A 9 9.86 -12.27 -26.03
C SER A 9 9.74 -12.65 -24.56
N GLY A 10 8.63 -12.28 -23.91
CA GLY A 10 8.07 -13.08 -22.82
C GLY A 10 6.97 -13.94 -23.42
N GLU A 11 7.10 -15.26 -23.40
CA GLU A 11 5.97 -16.12 -23.74
C GLU A 11 4.86 -15.97 -22.70
N PRO A 12 3.60 -15.84 -23.13
CA PRO A 12 2.51 -16.49 -22.45
C PRO A 12 1.82 -17.45 -23.41
N GLN A 13 1.88 -18.75 -23.10
CA GLN A 13 1.00 -19.72 -23.71
C GLN A 13 -0.46 -19.34 -23.43
N GLY A 14 -1.25 -19.14 -24.50
CA GLY A 14 -2.70 -19.29 -24.43
C GLY A 14 -3.59 -18.05 -24.30
N LEU A 15 -3.25 -16.89 -24.90
CA LEU A 15 -4.22 -15.80 -25.07
C LEU A 15 -4.44 -15.44 -26.56
N PRO A 16 -5.69 -15.11 -26.96
CA PRO A 16 -6.09 -14.93 -28.36
C PRO A 16 -5.37 -13.74 -29.00
N GLN A 17 -5.07 -13.91 -30.29
CA GLN A 17 -4.34 -12.95 -31.11
C GLN A 17 -4.94 -11.54 -31.03
N GLY A 18 -4.08 -10.54 -30.77
CA GLY A 18 -4.48 -9.14 -30.82
C GLY A 18 -3.88 -8.20 -29.77
N ARG A 19 -2.79 -8.54 -29.07
CA ARG A 19 -2.07 -7.56 -28.24
C ARG A 19 -0.69 -7.23 -28.84
N PRO A 20 -0.36 -5.95 -29.08
CA PRO A 20 0.92 -5.57 -29.66
C PRO A 20 2.06 -5.63 -28.63
N SER A 21 3.21 -6.14 -29.07
CA SER A 21 4.50 -6.15 -28.38
C SER A 21 5.06 -4.74 -28.19
N GLN A 22 5.72 -4.52 -27.05
CA GLN A 22 6.41 -3.28 -26.69
C GLN A 22 7.87 -3.33 -27.16
N VAL A 23 8.39 -2.21 -27.67
CA VAL A 23 9.72 -2.08 -28.30
C VAL A 23 10.54 -1.03 -27.54
N ASP A 24 11.79 -1.35 -27.19
CA ASP A 24 12.77 -0.41 -26.63
C ASP A 24 13.90 -0.14 -27.64
N LEU A 25 14.24 1.15 -27.82
CA LEU A 25 15.34 1.63 -28.66
C LEU A 25 16.54 2.06 -27.79
N LEU A 26 17.76 1.90 -28.33
CA LEU A 26 19.04 2.15 -27.65
C LEU A 26 19.35 3.63 -27.35
N ASP A 27 18.50 4.56 -27.79
CA ASP A 27 18.57 5.99 -27.44
C ASP A 27 17.53 6.41 -26.37
N GLY A 28 16.82 5.44 -25.79
CA GLY A 28 15.97 5.67 -24.62
C GLY A 28 14.56 6.16 -24.91
N THR A 29 14.03 6.00 -26.13
CA THR A 29 12.61 6.31 -26.41
C THR A 29 11.84 5.17 -27.11
N ALA A 30 10.83 4.62 -26.42
CA ALA A 30 10.02 3.48 -26.89
C ALA A 30 8.82 3.93 -27.74
N ARG A 31 8.64 3.41 -28.98
CA ARG A 31 7.52 3.76 -29.88
C ARG A 31 6.95 2.55 -30.66
N ARG A 32 5.63 2.52 -30.92
CA ARG A 32 4.86 1.39 -31.53
C ARG A 32 4.75 1.55 -33.07
N VAL A 33 5.14 0.52 -33.83
CA VAL A 33 5.14 0.50 -35.32
C VAL A 33 4.12 -0.52 -35.85
N GLY A 34 3.36 -0.16 -36.89
CA GLY A 34 2.39 -1.05 -37.56
C GLY A 34 3.08 -2.00 -38.56
N CYS A 35 2.69 -3.27 -38.55
CA CYS A 35 3.33 -4.34 -39.31
C CYS A 35 2.98 -4.26 -40.80
N ALA A 36 3.94 -3.90 -41.66
CA ALA A 36 3.88 -4.27 -43.08
C ALA A 36 4.61 -5.61 -43.26
N HIS A 37 4.08 -6.46 -44.15
CA HIS A 37 4.53 -7.84 -44.43
C HIS A 37 6.02 -7.90 -44.85
N TRP A 38 6.81 -8.77 -44.21
CA TRP A 38 8.23 -9.00 -44.51
C TRP A 38 8.41 -10.37 -45.20
N PRO A 39 9.20 -10.49 -46.28
CA PRO A 39 9.53 -11.78 -46.89
C PRO A 39 10.60 -12.54 -46.07
N ASP A 40 10.43 -13.86 -45.97
CA ASP A 40 10.90 -14.68 -44.84
C ASP A 40 12.41 -15.00 -44.74
N ASP A 41 13.28 -14.76 -45.71
CA ASP A 41 14.54 -15.54 -45.78
C ASP A 41 15.88 -14.80 -45.68
N THR A 42 15.92 -13.57 -45.16
CA THR A 42 17.22 -12.93 -44.88
C THR A 42 17.20 -12.13 -43.59
N LEU A 43 17.93 -12.62 -42.58
CA LEU A 43 18.71 -11.90 -41.54
C LEU A 43 18.70 -12.68 -40.21
N ALA A 44 19.39 -13.81 -40.20
CA ALA A 44 19.84 -14.48 -38.99
C ALA A 44 21.09 -13.78 -38.43
N GLU A 45 21.20 -13.79 -37.10
CA GLU A 45 22.44 -13.61 -36.32
C GLU A 45 23.03 -12.20 -36.15
N LEU A 46 22.26 -11.29 -35.53
CA LEU A 46 22.80 -10.37 -34.51
C LEU A 46 21.70 -10.08 -33.47
N ALA A 47 21.72 -10.80 -32.34
CA ALA A 47 21.06 -10.44 -31.09
C ALA A 47 19.60 -9.91 -31.17
N GLY A 48 18.79 -10.38 -32.12
CA GLY A 48 17.38 -10.00 -32.25
C GLY A 48 17.13 -8.54 -32.65
N TRP A 49 18.09 -7.88 -33.31
CA TRP A 49 17.94 -6.52 -33.82
C TRP A 49 17.63 -6.51 -35.32
N HIS A 50 16.45 -6.00 -35.72
CA HIS A 50 16.10 -5.83 -37.14
C HIS A 50 16.07 -4.35 -37.54
N PRO A 51 16.64 -3.96 -38.70
CA PRO A 51 16.58 -2.58 -39.17
C PRO A 51 15.24 -2.28 -39.83
N VAL A 52 14.67 -1.10 -39.54
CA VAL A 52 13.51 -0.56 -40.26
C VAL A 52 13.86 0.84 -40.77
N VAL A 53 13.60 1.08 -42.05
CA VAL A 53 13.76 2.40 -42.68
C VAL A 53 12.38 3.05 -42.78
N ALA A 54 12.20 4.22 -42.17
CA ALA A 54 11.02 5.05 -42.35
C ALA A 54 11.44 6.43 -42.90
N GLU A 55 10.70 6.94 -43.89
CA GLU A 55 10.88 8.30 -44.40
C GLU A 55 10.39 9.33 -43.36
N TYR A 56 11.10 10.46 -43.29
CA TYR A 56 10.86 11.54 -42.33
C TYR A 56 9.55 12.28 -42.65
N ASP A 57 8.57 12.24 -41.73
CA ASP A 57 7.37 13.08 -41.74
C ASP A 57 7.35 13.96 -40.48
N PRO A 58 7.46 15.30 -40.61
CA PRO A 58 7.45 16.22 -39.47
C PRO A 58 6.11 16.29 -38.73
N ARG A 59 5.04 15.64 -39.22
CA ARG A 59 3.72 15.58 -38.58
C ARG A 59 3.49 14.30 -37.79
N LEU A 60 4.45 13.38 -37.75
CA LEU A 60 4.28 12.08 -37.10
C LEU A 60 4.35 12.18 -35.57
N VAL A 61 3.20 12.23 -34.91
CA VAL A 61 3.07 12.11 -33.45
C VAL A 61 2.97 10.63 -33.09
N VAL A 62 4.00 10.06 -32.46
CA VAL A 62 3.89 8.69 -31.92
C VAL A 62 3.57 8.76 -30.43
N ALA A 63 2.35 8.38 -30.08
CA ALA A 63 1.95 8.26 -28.69
C ALA A 63 2.59 7.00 -28.08
N THR A 64 3.46 7.23 -27.10
CA THR A 64 4.09 6.20 -26.27
C THR A 64 3.34 6.20 -24.96
N GLY A 65 3.04 5.05 -24.36
CA GLY A 65 2.10 4.91 -23.22
C GLY A 65 2.40 5.69 -21.92
N GLY A 66 3.16 6.78 -21.95
CA GLY A 66 3.40 7.67 -20.82
C GLY A 66 3.89 9.07 -21.21
N GLY A 67 3.69 9.56 -22.44
CA GLY A 67 4.12 10.92 -22.77
C GLY A 67 3.83 11.44 -24.18
N THR A 68 3.89 12.76 -24.32
CA THR A 68 3.95 13.50 -25.58
C THR A 68 5.40 13.87 -25.86
N TRP A 69 5.94 13.39 -26.98
CA TRP A 69 7.24 13.83 -27.46
C TRP A 69 7.06 15.08 -28.32
N ASP A 70 7.89 16.08 -28.05
CA ASP A 70 8.00 17.29 -28.85
C ASP A 70 9.13 17.12 -29.88
N ALA A 71 8.78 17.24 -31.15
CA ALA A 71 9.70 17.04 -32.27
C ALA A 71 10.71 18.19 -32.44
N GLU A 72 10.41 19.39 -31.95
CA GLU A 72 11.31 20.54 -32.06
C GLU A 72 12.35 20.57 -30.93
N SER A 73 11.94 20.20 -29.71
CA SER A 73 12.84 20.19 -28.54
C SER A 73 13.50 18.84 -28.26
N GLY A 74 12.99 17.75 -28.83
CA GLY A 74 13.47 16.39 -28.56
C GLY A 74 13.10 15.86 -27.17
N LEU A 75 12.29 16.60 -26.39
CA LEU A 75 11.91 16.24 -25.03
C LEU A 75 10.65 15.37 -25.00
N VAL A 76 10.62 14.40 -24.08
CA VAL A 76 9.40 13.68 -23.72
C VAL A 76 8.75 14.40 -22.54
N THR A 77 7.58 14.97 -22.76
CA THR A 77 6.71 15.40 -21.66
C THR A 77 5.96 14.18 -21.14
N PRO A 78 6.15 13.78 -19.87
CA PRO A 78 5.38 12.68 -19.33
C PRO A 78 3.90 13.05 -19.36
N ALA A 79 3.06 12.11 -19.81
CA ALA A 79 1.62 12.27 -19.81
C ALA A 79 1.19 12.16 -18.34
N THR A 80 1.02 13.30 -17.67
CA THR A 80 0.35 13.39 -16.37
C THR A 80 -1.15 13.21 -16.59
N SER A 81 -1.55 12.03 -17.07
CA SER A 81 -2.94 11.61 -16.91
C SER A 81 -3.15 11.36 -15.41
N PRO A 82 -4.06 12.08 -14.75
CA PRO A 82 -4.33 11.88 -13.34
C PRO A 82 -4.74 10.43 -13.10
N ILE A 83 -4.16 9.79 -12.08
CA ILE A 83 -4.57 8.45 -11.68
C ILE A 83 -5.96 8.60 -11.02
N PRO A 84 -7.02 8.00 -11.58
CA PRO A 84 -8.36 8.10 -11.00
C PRO A 84 -8.36 7.60 -9.55
N ASP A 85 -9.04 8.33 -8.67
CA ASP A 85 -9.23 8.01 -7.26
C ASP A 85 -7.93 7.74 -6.47
N LEU A 86 -6.81 8.31 -6.91
CA LEU A 86 -5.50 8.08 -6.28
C LEU A 86 -5.52 8.41 -4.78
N ARG A 87 -6.18 9.50 -4.39
CA ARG A 87 -6.19 9.96 -3.00
C ARG A 87 -6.99 9.00 -2.12
N GLU A 88 -8.14 8.51 -2.60
CA GLU A 88 -8.94 7.50 -1.92
C GLU A 88 -8.13 6.21 -1.74
N ARG A 89 -7.45 5.75 -2.79
CA ARG A 89 -6.61 4.54 -2.74
C ARG A 89 -5.49 4.66 -1.72
N LEU A 90 -4.77 5.78 -1.71
CA LEU A 90 -3.69 6.02 -0.75
C LEU A 90 -4.23 6.16 0.69
N CYS A 91 -5.39 6.79 0.87
CA CYS A 91 -6.05 6.83 2.18
C CYS A 91 -6.42 5.43 2.70
N ALA A 92 -6.90 4.55 1.81
CA ALA A 92 -7.21 3.17 2.16
C ALA A 92 -5.95 2.37 2.51
N GLU A 93 -4.83 2.60 1.80
CA GLU A 93 -3.54 2.01 2.13
C GLU A 93 -3.04 2.44 3.52
N VAL A 94 -3.17 3.73 3.85
CA VAL A 94 -2.85 4.26 5.18
C VAL A 94 -3.74 3.64 6.26
N ASP A 95 -5.04 3.47 6.01
CA ASP A 95 -5.95 2.81 6.95
C ASP A 95 -5.56 1.34 7.17
N ALA A 96 -5.17 0.62 6.12
CA ALA A 96 -4.70 -0.76 6.21
C ALA A 96 -3.36 -0.88 6.96
N ALA A 97 -2.42 0.03 6.70
CA ALA A 97 -1.12 0.08 7.40
C ALA A 97 -1.30 0.40 8.89
N ALA A 98 -2.18 1.34 9.23
CA ALA A 98 -2.53 1.64 10.61
C ALA A 98 -3.08 0.40 11.31
N GLU A 99 -4.00 -0.34 10.67
CA GLU A 99 -4.54 -1.58 11.23
C GLU A 99 -3.49 -2.67 11.41
N ALA A 100 -2.58 -2.81 10.45
CA ALA A 100 -1.45 -3.74 10.58
C ALA A 100 -0.55 -3.37 11.78
N ALA A 101 -0.35 -2.07 12.05
CA ALA A 101 0.36 -1.61 13.23
C ALA A 101 -0.39 -1.92 14.53
N ARG A 102 -1.71 -1.70 14.60
CA ARG A 102 -2.52 -2.07 15.78
C ARG A 102 -2.42 -3.56 16.12
N ASN A 103 -2.43 -4.40 15.09
CA ASN A 103 -2.35 -5.86 15.24
C ASN A 103 -0.98 -6.38 15.73
N ARG A 104 0.04 -5.52 15.88
CA ARG A 104 1.29 -5.87 16.60
C ARG A 104 1.09 -5.94 18.11
N TYR A 105 0.07 -5.25 18.63
CA TYR A 105 -0.22 -5.10 20.06
C TYR A 105 -1.53 -5.79 20.47
N LEU A 106 -2.47 -5.91 19.54
CA LEU A 106 -3.79 -6.47 19.77
C LEU A 106 -3.99 -7.78 19.04
N THR A 107 -4.83 -8.64 19.62
CA THR A 107 -5.39 -9.78 18.90
C THR A 107 -6.52 -9.31 18.00
N PRO A 108 -6.48 -9.58 16.68
CA PRO A 108 -7.52 -9.13 15.76
C PRO A 108 -8.86 -9.83 16.02
N GLY A 109 -9.96 -9.09 15.77
CA GLY A 109 -11.33 -9.63 15.77
C GLY A 109 -12.29 -8.79 16.60
N SER A 110 -13.45 -8.47 16.03
CA SER A 110 -14.46 -7.61 16.66
C SER A 110 -15.04 -8.18 17.95
N GLY A 111 -15.27 -9.50 18.02
CA GLY A 111 -15.71 -10.16 19.25
C GLY A 111 -14.67 -10.11 20.37
N GLN A 112 -13.39 -10.19 20.03
CA GLN A 112 -12.29 -10.05 20.99
C GLN A 112 -12.17 -8.61 21.48
N ALA A 113 -12.27 -7.63 20.58
CA ALA A 113 -12.26 -6.22 20.92
C ALA A 113 -13.38 -5.85 21.92
N LEU A 114 -14.61 -6.33 21.70
CA LEU A 114 -15.71 -6.15 22.64
C LEU A 114 -15.42 -6.81 24.00
N THR A 115 -14.82 -8.00 23.99
CA THR A 115 -14.44 -8.70 25.23
C THR A 115 -13.41 -7.91 26.04
N TYR A 116 -12.39 -7.36 25.38
CA TYR A 116 -11.36 -6.55 26.04
C TYR A 116 -11.94 -5.26 26.61
N GLN A 117 -12.82 -4.55 25.88
CA GLN A 117 -13.52 -3.37 26.39
C GLN A 117 -14.35 -3.68 27.64
N ARG A 118 -15.05 -4.83 27.66
CA ARG A 118 -15.83 -5.26 28.83
C ARG A 118 -14.92 -5.61 30.01
N LYS A 119 -13.78 -6.27 29.76
CA LYS A 119 -12.78 -6.58 30.79
C LYS A 119 -12.17 -5.31 31.39
N GLU A 120 -11.82 -4.33 30.56
CA GLU A 120 -11.29 -3.05 31.03
C GLU A 120 -12.31 -2.32 31.92
N ALA A 121 -13.58 -2.21 31.48
CA ALA A 121 -14.63 -1.58 32.27
C ALA A 121 -14.84 -2.29 33.62
N ALA A 122 -14.85 -3.62 33.63
CA ALA A 122 -14.93 -4.41 34.87
C ALA A 122 -13.70 -4.18 35.77
N ALA A 123 -12.49 -4.13 35.21
CA ALA A 123 -11.27 -3.88 35.97
C ALA A 123 -11.29 -2.49 36.63
N ARG A 124 -11.67 -1.43 35.89
CA ARG A 124 -11.78 -0.07 36.43
C ARG A 124 -12.82 0.02 37.55
N ALA A 125 -13.98 -0.63 37.37
CA ALA A 125 -15.00 -0.70 38.41
C ALA A 125 -14.54 -1.48 39.65
N CYS A 126 -13.83 -2.60 39.46
CA CYS A 126 -13.27 -3.40 40.56
C CYS A 126 -12.27 -2.59 41.39
N LEU A 127 -11.34 -1.86 40.75
CA LEU A 127 -10.39 -1.01 41.48
C LEU A 127 -11.07 0.13 42.22
N SER A 128 -12.13 0.71 41.66
CA SER A 128 -12.87 1.79 42.31
C SER A 128 -13.71 1.33 43.50
N ALA A 129 -14.19 0.08 43.50
CA ALA A 129 -15.04 -0.48 44.56
C ALA A 129 -14.24 -1.20 45.66
N HIS A 130 -12.98 -1.54 45.40
CA HIS A 130 -12.13 -2.29 46.33
C HIS A 130 -11.67 -1.45 47.52
N SER A 131 -11.62 -2.08 48.70
CA SER A 131 -10.84 -1.62 49.86
C SER A 131 -10.11 -2.80 50.50
N GLU A 132 -9.04 -2.53 51.25
CA GLU A 132 -8.30 -3.58 51.99
C GLU A 132 -9.21 -4.40 52.92
N SER A 133 -10.23 -3.75 53.50
CA SER A 133 -11.25 -4.38 54.35
C SER A 133 -12.34 -5.15 53.60
N ASN A 134 -12.43 -4.99 52.28
CA ASN A 134 -13.42 -5.63 51.42
C ASN A 134 -12.78 -6.06 50.09
N PRO A 135 -12.01 -7.17 50.09
CA PRO A 135 -11.41 -7.69 48.86
C PRO A 135 -12.49 -8.15 47.88
N PRO A 136 -12.29 -7.97 46.55
CA PRO A 136 -13.28 -8.35 45.55
C PRO A 136 -13.47 -9.86 45.48
N ASP A 137 -14.72 -10.32 45.56
CA ASP A 137 -15.10 -11.72 45.38
C ASP A 137 -15.11 -12.08 43.88
N PRO A 138 -14.43 -13.17 43.44
CA PRO A 138 -14.50 -13.64 42.06
C PRO A 138 -15.93 -13.81 41.50
N ALA A 139 -16.92 -14.15 42.33
CA ALA A 139 -18.30 -14.34 41.90
C ALA A 139 -18.96 -13.03 41.40
N ASP A 140 -18.54 -11.88 41.95
CA ASP A 140 -19.03 -10.56 41.54
C ASP A 140 -18.33 -10.05 40.27
N TRP A 141 -17.20 -10.65 39.90
CA TRP A 141 -16.34 -10.20 38.79
C TRP A 141 -16.03 -11.34 37.80
N PRO A 142 -17.03 -12.00 37.19
CA PRO A 142 -16.82 -13.20 36.38
C PRO A 142 -15.90 -12.98 35.17
N MET A 143 -15.89 -11.77 34.59
CA MET A 143 -15.00 -11.38 33.49
C MET A 143 -13.53 -11.23 33.89
N LEU A 144 -13.24 -10.98 35.18
CA LEU A 144 -11.89 -10.90 35.72
C LEU A 144 -11.47 -12.25 36.32
N ALA A 145 -12.43 -12.98 36.90
CA ALA A 145 -12.22 -14.29 37.48
C ALA A 145 -11.68 -15.31 36.47
N CYS A 146 -12.07 -15.20 35.20
CA CYS A 146 -11.54 -16.05 34.13
C CYS A 146 -10.02 -15.90 33.92
N ASP A 147 -9.43 -14.78 34.34
CA ASP A 147 -8.01 -14.49 34.17
C ASP A 147 -7.16 -14.81 35.42
N ILE A 148 -7.80 -15.23 36.53
CA ILE A 148 -7.09 -15.66 37.75
C ILE A 148 -6.14 -16.85 37.47
N PRO A 149 -6.54 -17.90 36.72
CA PRO A 149 -5.65 -19.00 36.39
C PRO A 149 -4.43 -18.57 35.56
N SER A 150 -4.50 -17.43 34.87
CA SER A 150 -3.47 -16.93 33.95
C SER A 150 -2.53 -15.90 34.59
N GLN A 151 -1.80 -16.30 35.63
CA GLN A 151 -0.72 -15.53 36.29
C GLN A 151 -1.16 -14.38 37.21
N ALA A 152 -2.43 -13.97 37.22
CA ALA A 152 -2.91 -12.84 38.02
C ALA A 152 -3.05 -13.14 39.53
N GLY A 153 -3.22 -14.40 39.92
CA GLY A 153 -3.29 -14.87 41.32
C GLY A 153 -4.52 -14.40 42.14
N SER A 154 -5.21 -13.34 41.71
CA SER A 154 -6.42 -12.79 42.34
C SER A 154 -7.22 -11.91 41.35
N VAL A 155 -8.48 -11.61 41.68
CA VAL A 155 -9.30 -10.64 40.92
C VAL A 155 -8.65 -9.26 40.87
N LEU A 156 -8.08 -8.82 41.99
CA LEU A 156 -7.44 -7.51 42.09
C LEU A 156 -6.18 -7.46 41.21
N GLY A 157 -5.35 -8.50 41.24
CA GLY A 157 -4.19 -8.62 40.35
C GLY A 157 -4.57 -8.67 38.88
N ALA A 158 -5.68 -9.34 38.54
CA ALA A 158 -6.21 -9.36 37.17
C ALA A 158 -6.66 -7.95 36.74
N ALA A 159 -7.40 -7.24 37.59
CA ALA A 159 -7.83 -5.87 37.33
C ALA A 159 -6.64 -4.92 37.08
N GLN A 160 -5.63 -4.99 37.94
CA GLN A 160 -4.40 -4.19 37.81
C GLN A 160 -3.66 -4.49 36.50
N THR A 161 -3.51 -5.77 36.15
CA THR A 161 -2.84 -6.20 34.90
C THR A 161 -3.60 -5.72 33.67
N ILE A 162 -4.92 -5.85 33.66
CA ILE A 162 -5.76 -5.41 32.54
C ILE A 162 -5.66 -3.90 32.34
N ILE A 163 -5.73 -3.11 33.42
CA ILE A 163 -5.61 -1.65 33.33
C ILE A 163 -4.22 -1.24 32.86
N ALA A 164 -3.16 -1.85 33.39
CA ALA A 164 -1.79 -1.57 32.94
C ALA A 164 -1.62 -1.84 31.43
N ASN A 165 -2.18 -2.93 30.92
CA ASN A 165 -2.15 -3.24 29.49
C ASN A 165 -3.01 -2.26 28.66
N ALA A 166 -4.19 -1.88 29.16
CA ALA A 166 -5.07 -0.92 28.50
C ALA A 166 -4.42 0.47 28.38
N ASP A 167 -3.83 0.96 29.47
CA ASP A 167 -3.17 2.27 29.50
C ASP A 167 -1.90 2.26 28.62
N ALA A 168 -1.15 1.16 28.60
CA ALA A 168 0.00 1.00 27.69
C ALA A 168 -0.44 0.98 26.21
N TRP A 169 -1.55 0.30 25.91
CA TRP A 169 -2.13 0.28 24.57
C TRP A 169 -2.63 1.66 24.15
N GLU A 170 -3.29 2.42 25.03
CA GLU A 170 -3.84 3.75 24.73
C GLU A 170 -2.76 4.70 24.22
N ALA A 171 -1.58 4.71 24.88
CA ALA A 171 -0.46 5.55 24.47
C ALA A 171 0.05 5.23 23.05
N VAL A 172 0.07 3.95 22.65
CA VAL A 172 0.46 3.52 21.31
C VAL A 172 -0.64 3.80 20.29
N ALA A 173 -1.90 3.50 20.66
CA ALA A 173 -3.06 3.72 19.81
C ALA A 173 -3.20 5.20 19.40
N ALA A 174 -2.95 6.13 20.32
CA ALA A 174 -2.94 7.56 20.04
C ALA A 174 -1.87 7.96 19.01
N GLN A 175 -0.66 7.39 19.09
CA GLN A 175 0.42 7.64 18.13
C GLN A 175 0.05 7.13 16.73
N ILE A 176 -0.44 5.89 16.64
CA ILE A 176 -0.93 5.30 15.37
C ILE A 176 -2.03 6.20 14.78
N GLU A 177 -3.00 6.62 15.58
CA GLU A 177 -4.10 7.44 15.08
C GLU A 177 -3.65 8.83 14.60
N ALA A 178 -2.71 9.46 15.31
CA ALA A 178 -2.11 10.72 14.90
C ALA A 178 -1.40 10.59 13.54
N ILE A 179 -0.58 9.56 13.33
CA ILE A 179 0.09 9.28 12.06
C ILE A 179 -0.94 9.07 10.94
N ARG A 180 -1.96 8.25 11.19
CA ARG A 180 -3.01 7.94 10.21
C ARG A 180 -3.74 9.19 9.75
N LEU A 181 -4.18 10.04 10.68
CA LEU A 181 -4.92 11.26 10.37
C LEU A 181 -4.03 12.31 9.69
N ALA A 182 -2.79 12.47 10.15
CA ALA A 182 -1.82 13.38 9.54
C ALA A 182 -1.50 12.99 8.10
N ALA A 183 -1.23 11.71 7.85
CA ALA A 183 -0.94 11.19 6.52
C ALA A 183 -2.13 11.38 5.55
N LYS A 184 -3.36 11.06 5.98
CA LYS A 184 -4.56 11.29 5.15
C LYS A 184 -4.81 12.75 4.85
N THR A 185 -4.48 13.64 5.80
CA THR A 185 -4.56 15.09 5.58
C THR A 185 -3.52 15.54 4.55
N ALA A 186 -2.27 15.07 4.67
CA ALA A 186 -1.21 15.38 3.73
C ALA A 186 -1.51 14.85 2.31
N ILE A 187 -2.03 13.63 2.18
CA ILE A 187 -2.41 13.03 0.87
C ILE A 187 -3.47 13.88 0.16
N ARG A 188 -4.45 14.40 0.91
CA ARG A 188 -5.51 15.25 0.36
C ARG A 188 -5.03 16.66 0.02
N ALA A 189 -4.01 17.14 0.73
CA ALA A 189 -3.42 18.46 0.50
C ALA A 189 -2.33 18.45 -0.59
N ALA A 190 -1.82 17.27 -0.99
CA ALA A 190 -0.81 17.14 -2.02
C ALA A 190 -1.28 17.74 -3.36
N VAL A 191 -0.45 18.59 -3.95
CA VAL A 191 -0.74 19.31 -5.20
C VAL A 191 -0.54 18.39 -6.39
N THR A 192 0.42 17.46 -6.29
CA THR A 192 0.75 16.52 -7.37
C THR A 192 0.53 15.06 -6.97
N ASP A 193 0.31 14.19 -7.97
CA ASP A 193 0.21 12.74 -7.76
C ASP A 193 1.52 12.16 -7.19
N ALA A 194 2.66 12.71 -7.60
CA ALA A 194 3.98 12.30 -7.09
C ALA A 194 4.16 12.65 -5.61
N GLU A 195 3.74 13.84 -5.18
CA GLU A 195 3.71 14.20 -3.75
C GLU A 195 2.81 13.27 -2.95
N ALA A 196 1.61 12.98 -3.46
CA ALA A 196 0.67 12.08 -2.79
C ALA A 196 1.26 10.66 -2.61
N LEU A 197 1.90 10.12 -3.66
CA LEU A 197 2.52 8.79 -3.67
C LEU A 197 3.71 8.67 -2.71
N ALA A 198 4.44 9.75 -2.45
CA ALA A 198 5.60 9.72 -1.56
C ALA A 198 5.21 9.60 -0.07
N ILE A 199 3.99 9.98 0.32
CA ILE A 199 3.59 10.06 1.72
C ILE A 199 3.56 8.68 2.42
N PRO A 200 2.88 7.63 1.90
CA PRO A 200 2.82 6.34 2.59
C PRO A 200 4.19 5.69 2.77
N ALA A 201 5.09 5.85 1.81
CA ALA A 201 6.43 5.27 1.84
C ALA A 201 7.33 5.81 2.96
N GLY A 202 7.03 7.00 3.48
CA GLY A 202 7.76 7.64 4.57
C GLY A 202 7.15 7.45 5.96
N LEU A 203 6.06 6.67 6.10
CA LEU A 203 5.40 6.49 7.39
C LEU A 203 6.14 5.47 8.25
N GLU A 204 6.50 5.89 9.47
CA GLU A 204 7.03 5.03 10.50
C GLU A 204 5.94 4.74 11.53
N TRP A 205 5.58 3.48 11.68
CA TRP A 205 4.59 3.02 12.67
C TRP A 205 5.30 2.45 13.89
N PRO A 206 4.81 2.74 15.12
CA PRO A 206 5.39 2.20 16.35
C PRO A 206 5.40 0.67 16.41
#